data_AF-A0A950WZK8-F1
#
_entry.id   AF-A0A950WZK8-F1
#
_cell.length_a   1.000
_cell.length_b   1.000
_cell.length_c   1.000
_cell.angle_alpha   90.00
_cell.angle_beta   90.00
_cell.angle_gamma   90.00
#
_symmetry.space_group_name_H-M   'P 1'
#
loop_
_entity.id
_entity.type
_entity.pdbx_description
1 polymer ?
#
loop_
_entity_poly.entity_id
_entity_poly.type
_entity_poly.pdbx_seq_one_letter_code
_entity_poly.pdbx_strand_id
1 'polypeptide(L)'
;MFLSLLLFTGILGVGPTTVASADSGSSSVSESALPDGLYAKITTPHGVFIARLFNHDAPLTVTNFVGLAEGTLGTESGKPFYNGLTFHRVVPGFVIQGGDPLGTGEGDPGYEFPDEFSPKLRHDSIGVVSMANSGPDTNGCQFFITLDAQNQLNYLHSVFGKVVFGLDVLPQVRAGDKMDVKILRIGSEAGAFKADKAAFEKLIAKVPPATFPHFSDEDQILPLKPPREKGFNNKLFNFERFTGVKIYVRAFATFHATALTPTSSEAVRVIAQQLGVNQTGITALYFGDTQHWEILVGDQLKKSGDADGLQAWKQSIESRAAEAGVKMIAVAEKNASKDEPLTEAQRHYFRVAMMLEELVETFGPK
;
A
#
# COMPACT_ATOMS: atom_id res chain seq x y z
N MET A 1 22.04 73.89 58.62
CA MET A 1 20.58 74.15 58.63
C MET A 1 19.87 72.90 58.17
N PHE A 2 18.99 72.36 59.00
CA PHE A 2 17.98 71.29 58.80
C PHE A 2 18.47 69.91 58.31
N LEU A 3 18.49 68.84 59.14
CA LEU A 3 17.42 68.02 59.75
C LEU A 3 16.99 66.83 58.85
N SER A 4 17.33 65.60 59.30
CA SER A 4 16.53 64.34 59.38
C SER A 4 15.43 64.07 58.30
N LEU A 5 15.15 62.87 57.76
CA LEU A 5 15.00 61.54 58.36
C LEU A 5 14.46 60.53 57.28
N LEU A 6 14.66 59.22 57.54
CA LEU A 6 13.83 58.04 57.20
C LEU A 6 13.98 57.25 55.86
N LEU A 7 14.49 56.04 56.08
CA LEU A 7 14.28 54.74 55.42
C LEU A 7 12.93 54.50 54.73
N PHE A 8 12.98 53.77 53.61
CA PHE A 8 12.03 52.69 53.34
C PHE A 8 12.69 51.53 52.56
N THR A 9 12.41 50.31 53.01
CA THR A 9 12.79 48.98 52.50
C THR A 9 12.06 48.62 51.20
N GLY A 10 12.68 47.83 50.31
CA GLY A 10 12.00 47.29 49.12
C GLY A 10 12.77 46.23 48.33
N ILE A 11 12.64 44.97 48.76
CA ILE A 11 12.44 43.71 47.99
C ILE A 11 13.25 43.49 46.69
N LEU A 12 14.06 42.41 46.71
CA LEU A 12 14.62 41.72 45.55
C LEU A 12 13.49 41.13 44.67
N GLY A 13 13.29 41.71 43.49
CA GLY A 13 12.44 41.14 42.43
C GLY A 13 13.29 40.52 41.33
N VAL A 14 13.28 39.18 41.26
CA VAL A 14 13.85 38.41 40.14
C VAL A 14 12.93 38.62 38.94
N GLY A 15 13.40 39.37 37.94
CA GLY A 15 12.66 39.57 36.69
C GLY A 15 12.59 38.26 35.89
N PRO A 16 11.44 37.86 35.37
CA PRO A 16 11.37 36.71 34.47
C PRO A 16 12.03 37.08 33.14
N THR A 17 13.11 36.37 32.82
CA THR A 17 13.65 36.27 31.47
C THR A 17 12.53 35.81 30.54
N THR A 18 12.08 36.72 29.67
CA THR A 18 11.20 36.42 28.55
C THR A 18 11.93 35.48 27.60
N VAL A 19 11.64 34.20 27.68
CA VAL A 19 11.97 33.24 26.63
C VAL A 19 11.02 33.56 25.48
N ALA A 20 11.54 34.20 24.44
CA ALA A 20 10.82 34.36 23.20
C ALA A 20 10.47 32.97 22.66
N SER A 21 9.17 32.67 22.57
CA SER A 21 8.67 31.49 21.85
C SER A 21 9.25 31.50 20.45
N ALA A 22 10.04 30.47 20.14
CA ALA A 22 10.32 30.10 18.77
C ALA A 22 9.00 29.67 18.14
N ASP A 23 8.46 30.54 17.29
CA ASP A 23 7.35 30.27 16.40
C ASP A 23 7.70 29.04 15.56
N SER A 24 7.01 27.92 15.81
CA SER A 24 7.16 26.69 15.07
C SER A 24 6.59 26.91 13.67
N GLY A 25 7.48 27.27 12.74
CA GLY A 25 7.16 27.54 11.35
C GLY A 25 6.36 26.39 10.73
N SER A 26 5.07 26.65 10.53
CA SER A 26 4.24 25.92 9.59
C SER A 26 4.82 26.16 8.20
N SER A 27 5.51 25.16 7.66
CA SER A 27 5.96 25.13 6.26
C SER A 27 4.74 25.07 5.34
N SER A 28 4.07 26.20 5.17
CA SER A 28 2.97 26.34 4.22
C SER A 28 3.55 26.32 2.81
N VAL A 29 3.43 25.19 2.12
CA VAL A 29 3.58 25.19 0.67
C VAL A 29 2.48 26.07 0.10
N SER A 30 2.88 27.02 -0.74
CA SER A 30 1.90 27.74 -1.55
C SER A 30 1.22 26.73 -2.47
N GLU A 31 -0.07 26.48 -2.23
CA GLU A 31 -0.92 25.61 -3.07
C GLU A 31 -0.84 26.01 -4.57
N SER A 32 -0.41 27.24 -4.87
CA SER A 32 -0.14 27.77 -6.21
C SER A 32 1.06 27.15 -6.96
N ALA A 33 1.93 26.40 -6.29
CA ALA A 33 3.13 25.81 -6.92
C ALA A 33 2.91 24.36 -7.45
N LEU A 34 1.75 23.76 -7.19
CA LEU A 34 1.43 22.42 -7.67
C LEU A 34 1.06 22.47 -9.16
N PRO A 35 1.50 21.49 -9.98
CA PRO A 35 1.06 21.37 -11.37
C PRO A 35 -0.45 21.15 -11.49
N ASP A 36 -1.01 21.39 -12.67
CA ASP A 36 -2.40 21.04 -12.99
C ASP A 36 -2.70 19.58 -12.61
N GLY A 37 -3.85 19.39 -11.96
CA GLY A 37 -4.28 18.11 -11.42
C GLY A 37 -5.24 18.22 -10.26
N LEU A 38 -5.73 17.06 -9.83
CA LEU A 38 -6.59 16.90 -8.68
C LEU A 38 -5.77 16.39 -7.50
N TYR A 39 -5.92 17.02 -6.34
CA TYR A 39 -5.15 16.69 -5.14
C TYR A 39 -6.03 16.60 -3.90
N ALA A 40 -5.58 15.82 -2.92
CA ALA A 40 -6.10 15.78 -1.57
C ALA A 40 -5.05 16.33 -0.60
N LYS A 41 -5.34 17.47 0.03
CA LYS A 41 -4.55 18.01 1.13
C LYS A 41 -5.08 17.42 2.42
N ILE A 42 -4.23 16.69 3.14
CA ILE A 42 -4.57 16.03 4.39
C ILE A 42 -3.79 16.69 5.52
N THR A 43 -4.52 17.21 6.50
CA THR A 43 -3.96 17.87 7.69
C THR A 43 -4.04 16.90 8.86
N THR A 44 -2.94 16.76 9.60
CA THR A 44 -2.83 15.95 10.81
C THR A 44 -2.20 16.79 11.94
N PRO A 45 -2.19 16.31 13.19
CA PRO A 45 -1.46 16.96 14.29
C PRO A 45 0.04 17.11 14.04
N HIS A 46 0.60 16.34 13.10
CA HIS A 46 2.03 16.30 12.79
C HIS A 46 2.41 17.13 11.56
N GLY A 47 1.44 17.73 10.87
CA GLY A 47 1.67 18.55 9.70
C GLY A 47 0.70 18.25 8.56
N VAL A 48 1.07 18.68 7.37
CA VAL A 48 0.25 18.54 6.16
C VAL A 48 1.00 17.72 5.14
N PHE A 49 0.30 16.80 4.48
CA PHE A 49 0.77 16.17 3.26
C PHE A 49 -0.27 16.30 2.15
N ILE A 50 0.18 16.26 0.90
CA ILE A 50 -0.68 16.43 -0.28
C ILE A 50 -0.49 15.23 -1.20
N ALA A 51 -1.59 14.56 -1.52
CA ALA A 51 -1.63 13.47 -2.49
C ALA A 51 -2.19 13.94 -3.82
N ARG A 52 -1.50 13.64 -4.92
CA ARG A 52 -2.06 13.72 -6.27
C ARG A 52 -3.01 12.54 -6.48
N LEU A 53 -4.20 12.80 -7.00
CA LEU A 53 -5.20 11.78 -7.30
C LEU A 53 -5.13 11.41 -8.78
N PHE A 54 -5.28 10.12 -9.08
CA PHE A 54 -5.13 9.57 -10.44
C PHE A 54 -6.48 9.39 -11.12
N ASN A 55 -7.24 10.48 -11.30
CA ASN A 55 -8.60 10.47 -11.83
C ASN A 55 -8.74 9.93 -13.27
N HIS A 56 -7.65 9.72 -13.99
CA HIS A 56 -7.65 9.09 -15.32
C HIS A 56 -7.48 7.57 -15.26
N ASP A 57 -6.61 7.10 -14.36
CA ASP A 57 -6.27 5.68 -14.23
C ASP A 57 -7.18 4.96 -13.22
N ALA A 58 -7.79 5.71 -12.28
CA ALA A 58 -8.75 5.22 -11.29
C ALA A 58 -9.96 6.19 -11.10
N PRO A 59 -10.73 6.51 -12.17
CA PRO A 59 -11.84 7.46 -12.10
C PRO A 59 -12.93 7.09 -11.10
N LEU A 60 -13.32 5.82 -10.96
CA LEU A 60 -14.36 5.40 -10.02
C LEU A 60 -13.91 5.63 -8.58
N THR A 61 -12.70 5.15 -8.25
CA THR A 61 -12.13 5.29 -6.90
C THR A 61 -11.92 6.75 -6.53
N VAL A 62 -11.39 7.57 -7.45
CA VAL A 62 -11.18 9.00 -7.19
C VAL A 62 -12.51 9.75 -7.04
N THR A 63 -13.53 9.41 -7.84
CA THR A 63 -14.88 9.99 -7.71
C THR A 63 -15.48 9.71 -6.34
N ASN A 64 -15.33 8.46 -5.84
CA ASN A 64 -15.75 8.09 -4.49
C ASN A 64 -15.04 8.93 -3.41
N PHE A 65 -13.70 8.92 -3.42
CA PHE A 65 -12.90 9.61 -2.40
C PHE A 65 -13.18 11.12 -2.37
N VAL A 66 -13.19 11.76 -3.54
CA VAL A 66 -13.46 13.21 -3.67
C VAL A 66 -14.88 13.52 -3.23
N GLY A 67 -15.85 12.69 -3.63
CA GLY A 67 -17.24 12.92 -3.28
C GLY A 67 -17.52 12.77 -1.78
N LEU A 68 -16.87 11.81 -1.11
CA LEU A 68 -16.90 11.69 0.35
C LEU A 68 -16.21 12.89 1.02
N ALA A 69 -15.03 13.28 0.54
CA ALA A 69 -14.30 14.44 1.08
C ALA A 69 -15.07 15.76 0.95
N GLU A 70 -15.82 15.96 -0.14
CA GLU A 70 -16.61 17.17 -0.40
C GLU A 70 -18.06 17.06 0.15
N GLY A 71 -18.47 15.89 0.65
CA GLY A 71 -19.83 15.65 1.15
C GLY A 71 -20.91 15.55 0.07
N THR A 72 -20.53 15.36 -1.19
CA THR A 72 -21.44 15.09 -2.32
C THR A 72 -21.81 13.61 -2.43
N LEU A 73 -21.08 12.75 -1.72
CA LEU A 73 -21.39 11.34 -1.45
C LEU A 73 -21.38 11.09 0.06
N GLY A 74 -21.93 9.95 0.48
CA GLY A 74 -22.00 9.52 1.88
C GLY A 74 -23.40 9.61 2.49
N THR A 75 -23.50 9.29 3.77
CA THR A 75 -24.77 9.19 4.51
C THR A 75 -25.35 10.55 4.88
N GLU A 76 -24.51 11.58 5.04
CA GLU A 76 -24.88 12.94 5.41
C GLU A 76 -24.54 13.93 4.29
N SER A 77 -25.52 14.26 3.45
CA SER A 77 -25.33 15.19 2.32
C SER A 77 -24.84 16.57 2.78
N GLY A 78 -23.82 17.10 2.10
CA GLY A 78 -23.26 18.43 2.32
C GLY A 78 -22.23 18.51 3.45
N LYS A 79 -21.88 17.39 4.09
CA LYS A 79 -20.86 17.35 5.16
C LYS A 79 -19.62 16.57 4.69
N PRO A 80 -18.41 17.16 4.79
CA PRO A 80 -17.17 16.44 4.53
C PRO A 80 -17.04 15.18 5.39
N PHE A 81 -17.02 14.00 4.76
CA PHE A 81 -17.07 12.71 5.44
C PHE A 81 -15.81 12.43 6.29
N TYR A 82 -14.63 12.76 5.74
CA TYR A 82 -13.35 12.39 6.36
C TYR A 82 -12.91 13.31 7.51
N ASN A 83 -13.48 14.51 7.63
CA ASN A 83 -13.01 15.50 8.59
C ASN A 83 -13.32 15.06 10.02
N GLY A 84 -12.26 15.01 10.84
CA GLY A 84 -12.31 14.53 12.22
C GLY A 84 -12.22 13.01 12.38
N LEU A 85 -12.22 12.23 11.28
CA LEU A 85 -11.95 10.78 11.34
C LEU A 85 -10.49 10.53 11.67
N THR A 86 -10.18 9.32 12.15
CA THR A 86 -8.84 8.97 12.61
C THR A 86 -8.09 8.06 11.65
N PHE A 87 -6.76 8.13 11.70
CA PHE A 87 -5.91 7.02 11.29
C PHE A 87 -5.97 5.95 12.38
N HIS A 88 -6.93 5.03 12.28
CA HIS A 88 -7.18 4.02 13.32
C HIS A 88 -6.11 2.92 13.37
N ARG A 89 -5.40 2.69 12.25
CA ARG A 89 -4.38 1.64 12.15
C ARG A 89 -3.08 2.18 11.56
N VAL A 90 -1.99 2.08 12.34
CA VAL A 90 -0.63 2.45 11.92
C VAL A 90 0.28 1.25 12.12
N VAL A 91 0.91 0.79 11.05
CA VAL A 91 1.89 -0.31 11.08
C VAL A 91 3.22 0.22 10.53
N PRO A 92 4.22 0.49 11.39
CA PRO A 92 5.50 1.05 10.98
C PRO A 92 6.16 0.26 9.85
N GLY A 93 6.63 0.94 8.79
CA GLY A 93 7.24 0.31 7.61
C GLY A 93 6.26 -0.44 6.70
N PHE A 94 4.96 -0.34 6.96
CA PHE A 94 3.91 -0.91 6.13
C PHE A 94 2.95 0.16 5.63
N VAL A 95 1.99 0.59 6.45
CA VAL A 95 0.94 1.55 6.07
C VAL A 95 0.44 2.38 7.26
N ILE A 96 -0.11 3.55 6.96
CA ILE A 96 -1.07 4.26 7.82
C ILE A 96 -2.45 4.15 7.17
N GLN A 97 -3.47 3.73 7.92
CA GLN A 97 -4.82 3.46 7.44
C GLN A 97 -5.84 4.26 8.24
N GLY A 98 -6.80 4.85 7.53
CA GLY A 98 -7.84 5.70 8.08
C GLY A 98 -9.09 5.72 7.20
N GLY A 99 -9.97 6.69 7.46
CA GLY A 99 -11.22 6.86 6.72
C GLY A 99 -12.38 6.01 7.24
N ASP A 100 -12.22 5.37 8.40
CA ASP A 100 -13.28 4.62 9.07
C ASP A 100 -14.11 5.55 9.99
N PRO A 101 -15.44 5.67 9.78
CA PRO A 101 -16.32 6.46 10.65
C PRO A 101 -16.44 5.95 12.09
N LEU A 102 -16.19 4.65 12.33
CA LEU A 102 -16.24 4.03 13.66
C LEU A 102 -14.88 4.02 14.37
N GLY A 103 -13.79 4.11 13.60
CA GLY A 103 -12.42 4.02 14.10
C GLY A 103 -12.01 2.62 14.59
N THR A 104 -12.77 1.58 14.26
CA THR A 104 -12.55 0.18 14.68
C THR A 104 -11.84 -0.67 13.61
N GLY A 105 -11.80 -0.18 12.37
CA GLY A 105 -11.44 -0.88 11.15
C GLY A 105 -12.62 -1.47 10.38
N GLU A 106 -13.86 -1.34 10.88
CA GLU A 106 -15.03 -2.04 10.34
C GLU A 106 -16.09 -1.12 9.71
N GLY A 107 -16.00 0.20 9.87
CA GLY A 107 -17.01 1.11 9.34
C GLY A 107 -16.93 1.30 7.83
N ASP A 108 -18.08 1.65 7.25
CA ASP A 108 -18.32 1.82 5.82
C ASP A 108 -19.14 3.11 5.54
N PRO A 109 -19.23 3.58 4.28
CA PRO A 109 -20.01 4.76 3.92
C PRO A 109 -21.48 4.46 3.60
N GLY A 110 -21.98 3.27 3.93
CA GLY A 110 -23.31 2.76 3.59
C GLY A 110 -23.39 2.04 2.23
N TYR A 111 -22.26 1.80 1.57
CA TYR A 111 -22.17 1.11 0.28
C TYR A 111 -20.75 0.59 0.01
N GLU A 112 -20.66 -0.34 -0.93
CA GLU A 112 -19.40 -0.85 -1.48
C GLU A 112 -19.35 -0.62 -3.00
N PHE A 113 -18.15 -0.59 -3.58
CA PHE A 113 -17.95 -0.48 -5.03
C PHE A 113 -16.77 -1.33 -5.55
N PRO A 114 -16.80 -1.66 -6.85
CA PRO A 114 -15.79 -2.52 -7.49
C PRO A 114 -14.35 -2.02 -7.40
N ASP A 115 -13.40 -2.95 -7.50
CA ASP A 115 -11.98 -2.63 -7.64
C ASP A 115 -11.67 -1.94 -8.98
N GLU A 116 -10.60 -1.16 -9.00
CA GLU A 116 -10.09 -0.47 -10.17
C GLU A 116 -8.56 -0.55 -10.19
N PHE A 117 -8.01 -1.40 -11.06
CA PHE A 117 -6.57 -1.58 -11.21
C PHE A 117 -6.07 -1.08 -12.57
N SER A 118 -4.90 -0.43 -12.54
CA SER A 118 -4.15 -0.03 -13.73
C SER A 118 -2.73 -0.59 -13.63
N PRO A 119 -2.14 -1.14 -14.71
CA PRO A 119 -0.75 -1.60 -14.73
C PRO A 119 0.27 -0.53 -14.35
N LYS A 120 -0.08 0.75 -14.55
CA LYS A 120 0.76 1.91 -14.22
C LYS A 120 0.78 2.23 -12.72
N LEU A 121 -0.20 1.72 -11.97
CA LEU A 121 -0.39 2.07 -10.58
C LEU A 121 0.02 0.89 -9.70
N ARG A 122 1.14 1.06 -8.99
CA ARG A 122 1.75 0.01 -8.17
C ARG A 122 2.09 0.56 -6.79
N HIS A 123 2.15 -0.33 -5.82
CA HIS A 123 2.62 -0.06 -4.46
C HIS A 123 4.16 -0.11 -4.40
N ASP A 124 4.82 0.66 -5.25
CA ASP A 124 6.27 0.56 -5.52
C ASP A 124 7.14 1.44 -4.60
N SER A 125 6.52 2.23 -3.73
CA SER A 125 7.21 3.27 -2.98
C SER A 125 6.39 3.74 -1.78
N ILE A 126 7.03 4.55 -0.92
CA ILE A 126 6.36 5.32 0.13
C ILE A 126 5.36 6.33 -0.47
N GLY A 127 4.25 6.55 0.24
CA GLY A 127 3.28 7.59 -0.10
C GLY A 127 2.24 7.17 -1.15
N VAL A 128 2.18 5.90 -1.57
CA VAL A 128 1.12 5.40 -2.45
C VAL A 128 -0.19 5.35 -1.66
N VAL A 129 -1.26 5.93 -2.22
CA VAL A 129 -2.60 6.00 -1.61
C VAL A 129 -3.50 4.97 -2.29
N SER A 130 -4.10 4.09 -1.49
CA SER A 130 -4.90 2.96 -1.99
C SER A 130 -6.10 2.68 -1.10
N MET A 131 -7.17 2.13 -1.66
CA MET A 131 -8.36 1.72 -0.90
C MET A 131 -8.06 0.52 -0.01
N ALA A 132 -8.57 0.54 1.23
CA ALA A 132 -8.70 -0.66 2.04
C ALA A 132 -9.99 -1.38 1.63
N ASN A 133 -9.96 -2.71 1.65
CA ASN A 133 -11.11 -3.56 1.32
C ASN A 133 -11.04 -4.88 2.11
N SER A 134 -12.14 -5.61 2.13
CA SER A 134 -12.27 -6.93 2.80
C SER A 134 -12.16 -8.11 1.83
N GLY A 135 -11.85 -7.81 0.57
CA GLY A 135 -11.85 -8.74 -0.56
C GLY A 135 -12.17 -8.01 -1.87
N PRO A 136 -12.20 -8.74 -3.00
CA PRO A 136 -12.49 -8.17 -4.31
C PRO A 136 -13.82 -7.41 -4.31
N ASP A 137 -13.82 -6.25 -4.95
CA ASP A 137 -15.00 -5.42 -5.18
C ASP A 137 -15.73 -4.93 -3.90
N THR A 138 -15.01 -4.82 -2.77
CA THR A 138 -15.54 -4.33 -1.47
C THR A 138 -14.93 -2.99 -1.03
N ASN A 139 -14.63 -2.10 -1.98
CA ASN A 139 -14.11 -0.78 -1.63
C ASN A 139 -15.20 0.08 -1.02
N GLY A 140 -14.88 0.85 0.02
CA GLY A 140 -15.82 1.74 0.71
C GLY A 140 -15.23 3.13 0.91
N CYS A 141 -15.07 3.54 2.17
CA CYS A 141 -14.48 4.83 2.53
C CYS A 141 -13.04 4.73 3.05
N GLN A 142 -12.64 3.57 3.57
CA GLN A 142 -11.35 3.38 4.17
C GLN A 142 -10.23 3.35 3.13
N PHE A 143 -9.11 4.00 3.45
CA PHE A 143 -7.92 4.06 2.60
C PHE A 143 -6.67 3.93 3.46
N PHE A 144 -5.56 3.59 2.81
CA PHE A 144 -4.25 3.57 3.42
C PHE A 144 -3.21 4.27 2.56
N ILE A 145 -2.13 4.69 3.22
CA ILE A 145 -0.95 5.29 2.61
C ILE A 145 0.25 4.43 2.97
N THR A 146 1.04 4.02 1.98
CA THR A 146 2.21 3.18 2.20
C THR A 146 3.34 3.95 2.90
N LEU A 147 4.03 3.28 3.82
CA LEU A 147 5.25 3.80 4.48
C LEU A 147 6.55 3.29 3.85
N ASP A 148 6.43 2.33 2.92
CA ASP A 148 7.51 1.74 2.12
C ASP A 148 6.89 1.01 0.91
N ALA A 149 7.66 0.47 -0.02
CA ALA A 149 7.16 -0.36 -1.12
C ALA A 149 6.39 -1.59 -0.58
N GLN A 150 5.16 -1.77 -1.06
CA GLN A 150 4.23 -2.84 -0.70
C GLN A 150 3.67 -3.57 -1.94
N ASN A 151 4.53 -3.93 -2.88
CA ASN A 151 4.16 -4.56 -4.16
C ASN A 151 3.25 -5.81 -4.00
N GLN A 152 3.26 -6.44 -2.83
CA GLN A 152 2.41 -7.57 -2.52
C GLN A 152 0.92 -7.22 -2.56
N LEU A 153 0.58 -5.94 -2.39
CA LEU A 153 -0.77 -5.37 -2.44
C LEU A 153 -1.27 -5.05 -3.86
N ASN A 154 -0.41 -5.12 -4.88
CA ASN A 154 -0.82 -4.93 -6.27
C ASN A 154 -1.92 -5.92 -6.65
N TYR A 155 -2.93 -5.48 -7.41
CA TYR A 155 -4.13 -6.28 -7.77
C TYR A 155 -4.95 -6.82 -6.59
N LEU A 156 -4.71 -6.32 -5.38
CA LEU A 156 -5.56 -6.56 -4.21
C LEU A 156 -6.23 -5.28 -3.71
N HIS A 157 -5.54 -4.14 -3.83
CA HIS A 157 -6.03 -2.85 -3.37
C HIS A 157 -5.90 -1.78 -4.46
N SER A 158 -7.00 -1.05 -4.70
CA SER A 158 -7.10 -0.07 -5.79
C SER A 158 -6.29 1.18 -5.45
N VAL A 159 -5.15 1.36 -6.13
CA VAL A 159 -4.31 2.56 -6.03
C VAL A 159 -4.99 3.72 -6.74
N PHE A 160 -5.14 4.85 -6.08
CA PHE A 160 -5.84 6.01 -6.64
C PHE A 160 -5.11 7.34 -6.42
N GLY A 161 -3.94 7.33 -5.78
CA GLY A 161 -3.13 8.53 -5.63
C GLY A 161 -1.72 8.27 -5.12
N LYS A 162 -0.93 9.34 -5.03
CA LYS A 162 0.42 9.34 -4.47
C LYS A 162 0.72 10.67 -3.78
N VAL A 163 1.29 10.60 -2.58
CA VAL A 163 1.79 11.75 -1.83
C VAL A 163 2.94 12.40 -2.60
N VAL A 164 2.78 13.67 -2.95
CA VAL A 164 3.75 14.49 -3.70
C VAL A 164 4.37 15.58 -2.84
N PHE A 165 3.83 15.83 -1.65
CA PHE A 165 4.36 16.77 -0.66
C PHE A 165 4.09 16.26 0.75
N GLY A 166 5.03 16.48 1.68
CA GLY A 166 4.91 16.06 3.09
C GLY A 166 5.16 14.57 3.33
N LEU A 167 6.02 13.93 2.54
CA LEU A 167 6.39 12.51 2.75
C LEU A 167 7.01 12.26 4.13
N ASP A 168 7.72 13.26 4.68
CA ASP A 168 8.31 13.27 6.01
C ASP A 168 7.29 13.33 7.15
N VAL A 169 6.04 13.72 6.87
CA VAL A 169 4.93 13.71 7.84
C VAL A 169 4.39 12.29 8.03
N LEU A 170 4.42 11.45 6.99
CA LEU A 170 3.78 10.12 7.04
C LEU A 170 4.30 9.21 8.17
N PRO A 171 5.62 9.10 8.43
CA PRO A 171 6.13 8.28 9.52
C PRO A 171 5.82 8.84 10.92
N GLN A 172 5.35 10.09 11.01
CA GLN A 172 5.04 10.74 12.29
C GLN A 172 3.60 10.50 12.74
N VAL A 173 2.71 10.13 11.81
CA VAL A 173 1.29 9.85 12.08
C VAL A 173 1.16 8.65 13.02
N ARG A 174 0.29 8.80 14.02
CA ARG A 174 0.02 7.83 15.07
C ARG A 174 -1.41 7.31 14.99
N ALA A 175 -1.62 6.12 15.54
CA ALA A 175 -2.96 5.57 15.67
C ALA A 175 -3.83 6.51 16.53
N GLY A 176 -5.01 6.86 16.03
CA GLY A 176 -5.94 7.80 16.67
C GLY A 176 -5.77 9.26 16.27
N ASP A 177 -4.73 9.61 15.49
CA ASP A 177 -4.59 10.97 14.96
C ASP A 177 -5.75 11.30 14.04
N LYS A 178 -6.30 12.50 14.21
CA LYS A 178 -7.39 13.02 13.38
C LYS A 178 -6.86 13.51 12.04
N MET A 179 -7.71 13.41 11.02
CA MET A 179 -7.47 13.96 9.70
C MET A 179 -8.51 15.03 9.35
N ASP A 180 -8.07 16.03 8.60
CA ASP A 180 -8.95 16.89 7.82
C ASP A 180 -8.53 16.84 6.36
N VAL A 181 -9.48 16.57 5.46
CA VAL A 181 -9.24 16.39 4.03
C VAL A 181 -9.86 17.55 3.26
N LYS A 182 -9.04 18.22 2.44
CA LYS A 182 -9.48 19.26 1.51
C LYS A 182 -9.06 18.88 0.08
N ILE A 183 -10.02 18.90 -0.84
CA ILE A 183 -9.74 18.68 -2.26
C ILE A 183 -9.24 19.98 -2.90
N LEU A 184 -8.13 19.88 -3.64
CA LEU A 184 -7.56 20.98 -4.42
C LEU A 184 -7.70 20.64 -5.91
N ARG A 185 -8.26 21.58 -6.67
CA ARG A 185 -8.52 21.46 -8.11
C ARG A 185 -7.70 22.52 -8.84
N ILE A 186 -6.63 22.10 -9.50
CA ILE A 186 -5.67 23.00 -10.16
C ILE A 186 -5.74 22.77 -11.66
N GLY A 187 -5.97 23.83 -12.42
CA GLY A 187 -6.19 23.76 -13.87
C GLY A 187 -7.66 23.50 -14.26
N SER A 188 -7.97 23.72 -15.53
CA SER A 188 -9.34 23.66 -16.05
C SER A 188 -9.95 22.26 -15.97
N GLU A 189 -9.14 21.22 -16.19
CA GLU A 189 -9.60 19.83 -16.16
C GLU A 189 -10.02 19.40 -14.75
N ALA A 190 -9.17 19.63 -13.74
CA ALA A 190 -9.50 19.32 -12.35
C ALA A 190 -10.68 20.17 -11.84
N GLY A 191 -10.82 21.41 -12.32
CA GLY A 191 -11.96 22.28 -12.05
C GLY A 191 -13.28 21.75 -12.66
N ALA A 192 -13.21 21.03 -13.79
CA ALA A 192 -14.36 20.43 -14.44
C ALA A 192 -14.74 19.05 -13.88
N PHE A 193 -13.82 18.38 -13.15
CA PHE A 193 -14.05 17.04 -12.59
C PHE A 193 -15.26 17.01 -11.65
N LYS A 194 -16.21 16.09 -11.88
CA LYS A 194 -17.43 15.94 -11.08
C LYS A 194 -17.32 14.72 -10.18
N ALA A 195 -17.62 14.90 -8.90
CA ALA A 195 -17.61 13.86 -7.88
C ALA A 195 -18.95 13.75 -7.15
N ASP A 196 -20.05 13.87 -7.89
CA ASP A 196 -21.41 13.73 -7.36
C ASP A 196 -21.97 12.32 -7.58
N LYS A 197 -23.13 12.05 -6.97
CA LYS A 197 -23.83 10.77 -7.08
C LYS A 197 -24.07 10.34 -8.53
N ALA A 198 -24.44 11.27 -9.42
CA ALA A 198 -24.71 10.96 -10.81
C ALA A 198 -23.43 10.55 -11.56
N ALA A 199 -22.31 11.23 -11.32
CA ALA A 199 -21.01 10.86 -11.87
C ALA A 199 -20.56 9.48 -11.38
N PHE A 200 -20.74 9.21 -10.08
CA PHE A 200 -20.40 7.93 -9.46
C PHE A 200 -21.23 6.76 -10.03
N GLU A 201 -22.56 6.90 -10.07
CA GLU A 201 -23.48 5.90 -10.63
C GLU A 201 -23.18 5.63 -12.12
N LYS A 202 -22.84 6.67 -12.88
CA LYS A 202 -22.44 6.53 -14.29
C LYS A 202 -21.15 5.73 -14.46
N LEU A 203 -20.20 5.84 -13.53
CA LEU A 203 -18.96 5.05 -13.55
C LEU A 203 -19.23 3.60 -13.14
N ILE A 204 -20.02 3.36 -12.10
CA ILE A 204 -20.45 2.02 -11.69
C ILE A 204 -21.12 1.29 -12.85
N ALA A 205 -22.03 1.95 -13.57
CA ALA A 205 -22.74 1.34 -14.69
C ALA A 205 -21.84 0.88 -15.85
N LYS A 206 -20.57 1.32 -15.91
CA LYS A 206 -19.58 0.89 -16.89
C LYS A 206 -18.75 -0.30 -16.41
N VAL A 207 -18.75 -0.61 -15.12
CA VAL A 207 -17.98 -1.72 -14.58
C VAL A 207 -18.65 -3.02 -15.04
N PRO A 208 -17.93 -3.89 -15.77
CA PRO A 208 -18.46 -5.20 -16.13
C PRO A 208 -18.80 -5.98 -14.86
N PRO A 209 -19.91 -6.75 -14.84
CA PRO A 209 -20.22 -7.62 -13.72
C PRO A 209 -19.03 -8.55 -13.45
N ALA A 210 -18.71 -8.75 -12.18
CA ALA A 210 -17.65 -9.67 -11.78
C ALA A 210 -17.97 -11.07 -12.33
N THR A 211 -17.17 -11.53 -13.29
CA THR A 211 -17.22 -12.93 -13.73
C THR A 211 -16.49 -13.76 -12.69
N PHE A 212 -17.06 -14.89 -12.25
CA PHE A 212 -16.41 -15.77 -11.27
C PHE A 212 -14.96 -16.12 -11.68
N PRO A 213 -14.05 -16.31 -10.71
CA PRO A 213 -12.70 -16.74 -11.03
C PRO A 213 -12.75 -18.01 -11.86
N HIS A 214 -11.91 -18.11 -12.90
CA HIS A 214 -11.76 -19.30 -13.76
C HIS A 214 -11.31 -20.57 -13.00
N PHE A 215 -11.15 -20.44 -11.68
CA PHE A 215 -10.17 -21.13 -10.89
C PHE A 215 -10.63 -21.09 -9.43
N SER A 216 -11.49 -22.03 -9.07
CA SER A 216 -11.87 -22.34 -7.68
C SER A 216 -10.82 -23.27 -7.04
N ASP A 217 -10.73 -23.24 -5.71
CA ASP A 217 -10.00 -24.24 -4.91
C ASP A 217 -11.04 -25.09 -4.16
N GLU A 218 -11.87 -25.81 -4.93
CA GLU A 218 -12.99 -26.61 -4.40
C GLU A 218 -12.51 -27.69 -3.43
N ASP A 219 -11.34 -28.26 -3.70
CA ASP A 219 -10.73 -29.33 -2.93
C ASP A 219 -9.92 -28.82 -1.72
N GLN A 220 -9.87 -27.49 -1.50
CA GLN A 220 -9.14 -26.84 -0.40
C GLN A 220 -7.67 -27.27 -0.31
N ILE A 221 -7.00 -27.36 -1.46
CA ILE A 221 -5.63 -27.83 -1.56
C ILE A 221 -4.66 -26.77 -1.02
N LEU A 222 -5.07 -25.51 -1.06
CA LEU A 222 -4.31 -24.42 -0.45
C LEU A 222 -4.56 -24.38 1.08
N PRO A 223 -3.50 -24.33 1.93
CA PRO A 223 -3.61 -24.12 3.38
C PRO A 223 -4.43 -22.87 3.81
N LEU A 224 -5.74 -23.05 4.01
CA LEU A 224 -6.70 -21.99 4.40
C LEU A 224 -6.33 -21.15 5.64
N LYS A 225 -5.34 -21.58 6.42
CA LYS A 225 -4.78 -20.85 7.56
C LYS A 225 -3.28 -20.59 7.35
N PRO A 226 -2.86 -19.31 7.39
CA PRO A 226 -3.70 -18.12 7.53
C PRO A 226 -4.59 -17.88 6.29
N PRO A 227 -5.70 -17.12 6.38
CA PRO A 227 -6.63 -16.87 5.26
C PRO A 227 -6.05 -16.10 4.06
N ARG A 228 -4.73 -15.91 4.02
CA ARG A 228 -3.98 -15.09 3.07
C ARG A 228 -3.86 -15.71 1.68
N GLU A 229 -4.17 -17.00 1.54
CA GLU A 229 -4.30 -17.69 0.25
C GLU A 229 -5.60 -17.33 -0.48
N LYS A 230 -6.63 -16.86 0.23
CA LYS A 230 -7.75 -16.18 -0.44
C LYS A 230 -7.23 -14.95 -1.20
N GLY A 231 -6.29 -14.22 -0.61
CA GLY A 231 -5.57 -13.14 -1.28
C GLY A 231 -4.83 -13.60 -2.53
N PHE A 232 -4.26 -14.81 -2.54
CA PHE A 232 -3.61 -15.35 -3.74
C PHE A 232 -4.59 -15.53 -4.91
N ASN A 233 -5.69 -16.23 -4.68
CA ASN A 233 -6.72 -16.46 -5.70
C ASN A 233 -7.34 -15.14 -6.18
N ASN A 234 -7.62 -14.22 -5.26
CA ASN A 234 -8.14 -12.89 -5.56
C ASN A 234 -7.16 -12.07 -6.41
N LYS A 235 -5.86 -12.11 -6.08
CA LYS A 235 -4.82 -11.39 -6.82
C LYS A 235 -4.66 -11.92 -8.24
N LEU A 236 -4.65 -13.24 -8.42
CA LEU A 236 -4.59 -13.85 -9.76
C LEU A 236 -5.84 -13.50 -10.57
N PHE A 237 -7.02 -13.63 -9.97
CA PHE A 237 -8.28 -13.28 -10.60
C PHE A 237 -8.29 -11.82 -11.07
N ASN A 238 -7.89 -10.89 -10.21
CA ASN A 238 -7.79 -9.47 -10.55
C ASN A 238 -6.68 -9.23 -11.59
N PHE A 239 -5.55 -9.93 -11.52
CA PHE A 239 -4.53 -9.86 -12.56
C PHE A 239 -5.11 -10.23 -13.94
N GLU A 240 -5.80 -11.37 -14.06
CA GLU A 240 -6.44 -11.77 -15.32
C GLU A 240 -7.50 -10.78 -15.78
N ARG A 241 -8.34 -10.32 -14.86
CA ARG A 241 -9.45 -9.39 -15.13
C ARG A 241 -8.94 -8.04 -15.67
N PHE A 242 -7.87 -7.49 -15.11
CA PHE A 242 -7.43 -6.13 -15.41
C PHE A 242 -6.24 -6.04 -16.37
N THR A 243 -5.48 -7.11 -16.57
CA THR A 243 -4.42 -7.15 -17.59
C THR A 243 -4.86 -7.83 -18.88
N GLY A 244 -5.91 -8.67 -18.83
CA GLY A 244 -6.32 -9.53 -19.94
C GLY A 244 -5.43 -10.74 -20.16
N VAL A 245 -4.32 -10.88 -19.41
CA VAL A 245 -3.47 -12.07 -19.45
C VAL A 245 -4.26 -13.24 -18.88
N LYS A 246 -4.44 -14.30 -19.68
CA LYS A 246 -5.17 -15.49 -19.26
C LYS A 246 -4.23 -16.54 -18.68
N ILE A 247 -4.61 -17.04 -17.51
CA ILE A 247 -3.99 -18.19 -16.87
C ILE A 247 -4.82 -19.40 -17.31
N TYR A 248 -4.22 -20.34 -18.02
CA TYR A 248 -4.96 -21.47 -18.62
C TYR A 248 -4.89 -22.76 -17.83
N VAL A 249 -3.85 -22.93 -17.00
CA VAL A 249 -3.64 -24.15 -16.21
C VAL A 249 -3.17 -23.76 -14.81
N ARG A 250 -3.83 -24.34 -13.80
CA ARG A 250 -3.30 -24.46 -12.44
C ARG A 250 -3.34 -25.94 -12.09
N ALA A 251 -2.19 -26.52 -11.82
CA ALA A 251 -2.10 -27.91 -11.39
C ALA A 251 -1.76 -27.95 -9.90
N PHE A 252 -2.61 -28.61 -9.14
CA PHE A 252 -2.33 -28.99 -7.76
C PHE A 252 -2.00 -30.47 -7.77
N ALA A 253 -0.79 -30.84 -7.36
CA ALA A 253 -0.37 -32.22 -7.36
C ALA A 253 0.32 -32.54 -6.03
N THR A 254 -0.14 -33.60 -5.39
CA THR A 254 0.57 -34.22 -4.26
C THR A 254 1.41 -35.35 -4.84
N PHE A 255 2.72 -35.28 -4.60
CA PHE A 255 3.64 -36.33 -5.03
C PHE A 255 4.09 -37.10 -3.80
N HIS A 256 4.03 -38.43 -3.86
CA HIS A 256 4.83 -39.23 -2.95
C HIS A 256 6.30 -38.99 -3.33
N ALA A 257 7.12 -38.67 -2.34
CA ALA A 257 8.56 -38.51 -2.50
C ALA A 257 9.18 -39.87 -2.87
N THR A 258 9.05 -40.27 -4.13
CA THR A 258 9.67 -41.45 -4.69
C THR A 258 10.37 -41.04 -5.98
N ALA A 259 11.70 -40.94 -5.86
CA ALA A 259 12.68 -40.87 -6.93
C ALA A 259 12.59 -39.70 -7.93
N LEU A 260 12.27 -38.49 -7.47
CA LEU A 260 12.80 -37.27 -8.09
C LEU A 260 13.91 -36.73 -7.18
N THR A 261 15.18 -36.82 -7.59
CA THR A 261 16.31 -36.12 -6.97
C THR A 261 17.25 -35.57 -8.05
N PRO A 262 18.00 -34.44 -7.84
CA PRO A 262 18.26 -33.78 -6.57
C PRO A 262 17.86 -32.28 -6.49
N THR A 263 17.21 -31.70 -7.51
CA THR A 263 16.79 -30.29 -7.43
C THR A 263 15.36 -30.10 -7.92
N SER A 264 14.63 -29.25 -7.21
CA SER A 264 13.32 -28.72 -7.54
C SER A 264 13.22 -28.16 -8.97
N SER A 265 14.33 -27.71 -9.56
CA SER A 265 14.41 -27.22 -10.94
C SER A 265 14.20 -28.25 -12.01
N GLU A 266 14.68 -29.47 -11.80
CA GLU A 266 14.45 -30.56 -12.75
C GLU A 266 12.96 -30.92 -12.79
N ALA A 267 12.32 -30.95 -11.62
CA ALA A 267 10.89 -31.24 -11.49
C ALA A 267 10.03 -30.20 -12.22
N VAL A 268 10.37 -28.91 -12.10
CA VAL A 268 9.65 -27.83 -12.81
C VAL A 268 9.78 -27.99 -14.32
N ARG A 269 10.97 -28.31 -14.84
CA ARG A 269 11.18 -28.52 -16.28
C ARG A 269 10.42 -29.73 -16.81
N VAL A 270 10.46 -30.85 -16.09
CA VAL A 270 9.74 -32.08 -16.47
C VAL A 270 8.24 -31.84 -16.49
N ILE A 271 7.69 -31.20 -15.45
CA ILE A 271 6.26 -30.88 -15.37
C ILE A 271 5.87 -29.90 -16.48
N ALA A 272 6.65 -28.84 -16.71
CA ALA A 272 6.40 -27.89 -17.79
C ALA A 272 6.40 -28.55 -19.17
N GLN A 273 7.31 -29.49 -19.41
CA GLN A 273 7.39 -30.24 -20.65
C GLN A 273 6.22 -31.21 -20.82
N GLN A 274 5.82 -31.93 -19.76
CA GLN A 274 4.66 -32.82 -19.77
C GLN A 274 3.36 -32.07 -20.04
N LEU A 275 3.23 -30.85 -19.50
CA LEU A 275 2.06 -30.00 -19.71
C LEU A 275 2.11 -29.19 -21.02
N GLY A 276 3.20 -29.26 -21.79
CA GLY A 276 3.37 -28.51 -23.04
C GLY A 276 3.52 -26.99 -22.86
N VAL A 277 3.88 -26.54 -21.65
CA VAL A 277 3.94 -25.13 -21.25
C VAL A 277 5.30 -24.50 -21.55
N ASN A 278 6.33 -25.31 -21.80
CA ASN A 278 7.74 -24.91 -21.99
C ASN A 278 8.04 -24.03 -23.21
N GLN A 279 7.11 -23.85 -24.16
CA GLN A 279 7.37 -23.04 -25.36
C GLN A 279 6.87 -21.60 -25.25
N THR A 280 5.72 -21.37 -24.61
CA THR A 280 5.05 -20.06 -24.60
C THR A 280 4.35 -19.73 -23.28
N GLY A 281 4.52 -20.56 -22.24
CA GLY A 281 3.79 -20.44 -20.99
C GLY A 281 4.69 -20.38 -19.75
N ILE A 282 4.04 -20.30 -18.58
CA ILE A 282 4.69 -20.19 -17.28
C ILE A 282 4.32 -21.42 -16.44
N THR A 283 5.31 -22.07 -15.85
CA THR A 283 5.10 -23.15 -14.87
C THR A 283 5.63 -22.69 -13.52
N ALA A 284 4.74 -22.53 -12.54
CA ALA A 284 5.12 -22.24 -11.16
C ALA A 284 4.79 -23.46 -10.28
N LEU A 285 5.75 -23.93 -9.48
CA LEU A 285 5.57 -25.05 -8.56
C LEU A 285 5.94 -24.66 -7.13
N TYR A 286 5.09 -25.05 -6.19
CA TYR A 286 5.37 -24.99 -4.75
C TYR A 286 5.80 -26.36 -4.24
N PHE A 287 6.93 -26.39 -3.55
CA PHE A 287 7.43 -27.57 -2.88
C PHE A 287 7.09 -27.44 -1.40
N GLY A 288 5.97 -28.05 -0.99
CA GLY A 288 5.42 -27.89 0.36
C GLY A 288 6.32 -28.41 1.49
N ASP A 289 7.17 -29.38 1.20
CA ASP A 289 8.12 -30.00 2.14
C ASP A 289 9.29 -29.09 2.52
N THR A 290 9.79 -28.35 1.53
CA THR A 290 10.94 -27.45 1.61
C THR A 290 10.51 -25.98 1.61
N GLN A 291 9.21 -25.76 1.50
CA GLN A 291 8.53 -24.48 1.45
C GLN A 291 9.12 -23.47 0.47
N HIS A 292 9.59 -23.93 -0.69
CA HIS A 292 10.17 -23.07 -1.71
C HIS A 292 9.36 -23.14 -3.01
N TRP A 293 9.53 -22.14 -3.87
CA TRP A 293 8.90 -22.11 -5.19
C TRP A 293 9.95 -22.09 -6.29
N GLU A 294 9.53 -22.52 -7.48
CA GLU A 294 10.30 -22.34 -8.71
C GLU A 294 9.38 -21.98 -9.86
N ILE A 295 9.85 -21.08 -10.73
CA ILE A 295 9.12 -20.55 -11.87
C ILE A 295 9.92 -20.81 -13.15
N LEU A 296 9.32 -21.49 -14.12
CA LEU A 296 9.84 -21.60 -15.47
C LEU A 296 9.04 -20.69 -16.41
N VAL A 297 9.73 -19.86 -17.19
CA VAL A 297 9.16 -19.01 -18.23
C VAL A 297 9.77 -19.44 -19.57
N GLY A 298 8.98 -20.09 -20.43
CA GLY A 298 9.53 -20.67 -21.66
C GLY A 298 10.66 -21.67 -21.34
N ASP A 299 11.87 -21.41 -21.86
CA ASP A 299 13.09 -22.21 -21.63
C ASP A 299 13.94 -21.72 -20.44
N GLN A 300 13.64 -20.54 -19.91
CA GLN A 300 14.37 -19.89 -18.82
C GLN A 300 13.82 -20.30 -17.45
N LEU A 301 14.67 -20.90 -16.63
CA LEU A 301 14.33 -21.29 -15.27
C LEU A 301 14.73 -20.19 -14.30
N LYS A 302 13.76 -19.69 -13.54
CA LYS A 302 13.95 -18.73 -12.46
C LYS A 302 13.57 -19.40 -11.13
N LYS A 303 14.55 -19.58 -10.26
CA LYS A 303 14.29 -20.07 -8.90
C LYS A 303 13.65 -18.94 -8.10
N SER A 304 12.56 -19.21 -7.38
CA SER A 304 12.12 -18.24 -6.38
C SER A 304 13.16 -18.22 -5.27
N GLY A 305 13.55 -17.03 -4.84
CA GLY A 305 14.58 -16.88 -3.84
C GLY A 305 16.01 -16.93 -4.39
N ASP A 306 16.27 -16.27 -5.52
CA ASP A 306 17.63 -15.79 -5.78
C ASP A 306 17.95 -14.63 -4.82
N ALA A 307 18.07 -15.00 -3.54
CA ALA A 307 18.75 -14.23 -2.53
C ALA A 307 20.19 -13.96 -2.94
N ASP A 308 20.77 -14.68 -3.92
CA ASP A 308 22.15 -14.46 -4.37
C ASP A 308 22.32 -13.22 -5.26
N GLY A 309 21.24 -12.67 -5.82
CA GLY A 309 21.26 -11.31 -6.39
C GLY A 309 21.28 -10.21 -5.33
N LEU A 310 20.76 -10.47 -4.12
CA LEU A 310 20.62 -9.48 -3.06
C LEU A 310 21.70 -9.60 -1.98
N GLN A 311 22.20 -10.82 -1.74
CA GLN A 311 23.18 -11.18 -0.72
C GLN A 311 24.61 -10.97 -1.23
N ALA A 312 24.91 -11.36 -2.48
CA ALA A 312 26.18 -11.03 -3.13
C ALA A 312 26.28 -9.52 -3.43
N TRP A 313 25.15 -8.89 -3.76
CA TRP A 313 25.05 -7.43 -3.89
C TRP A 313 25.19 -6.71 -2.53
N LYS A 314 24.54 -7.19 -1.46
CA LYS A 314 24.76 -6.69 -0.09
C LYS A 314 26.21 -6.83 0.34
N GLN A 315 26.83 -7.99 0.18
CA GLN A 315 28.23 -8.22 0.53
C GLN A 315 29.19 -7.36 -0.31
N SER A 316 28.85 -7.10 -1.59
CA SER A 316 29.59 -6.17 -2.45
C SER A 316 29.52 -4.71 -1.96
N ILE A 317 28.34 -4.26 -1.51
CA ILE A 317 28.12 -2.91 -0.98
C ILE A 317 28.76 -2.76 0.43
N GLU A 318 28.64 -3.76 1.28
CA GLU A 318 29.20 -3.81 2.64
C GLU A 318 30.73 -3.80 2.63
N SER A 319 31.37 -4.56 1.72
CA SER A 319 32.81 -4.57 1.54
C SER A 319 33.36 -3.21 1.09
N ARG A 320 32.69 -2.56 0.12
CA ARG A 320 33.06 -1.23 -0.40
C ARG A 320 32.84 -0.10 0.62
N ALA A 321 31.84 -0.22 1.49
CA ALA A 321 31.59 0.74 2.57
C ALA A 321 32.63 0.66 3.71
N ALA A 322 33.13 -0.56 3.99
CA ALA A 322 34.19 -0.80 4.97
C ALA A 322 35.57 -0.28 4.49
N GLU A 323 35.90 -0.46 3.22
CA GLU A 323 37.12 0.09 2.60
C GLU A 323 37.15 1.63 2.57
N ALA A 324 35.97 2.28 2.56
CA ALA A 324 35.81 3.73 2.57
C ALA A 324 35.73 4.35 3.99
N GLY A 325 35.84 3.55 5.06
CA GLY A 325 35.81 4.04 6.44
C GLY A 325 34.44 4.55 6.93
N VAL A 326 33.34 4.17 6.27
CA VAL A 326 31.98 4.59 6.64
C VAL A 326 31.36 3.58 7.60
N LYS A 327 30.98 4.03 8.81
CA LYS A 327 30.30 3.21 9.80
C LYS A 327 28.78 3.30 9.61
N MET A 328 28.17 2.22 9.12
CA MET A 328 26.73 2.15 8.88
C MET A 328 25.94 1.69 10.13
N ILE A 329 24.83 2.40 10.39
CA ILE A 329 23.85 2.11 11.44
C ILE A 329 22.67 1.36 10.77
N ALA A 330 22.44 0.13 11.21
CA ALA A 330 21.28 -0.77 11.02
C ALA A 330 20.47 -0.74 9.70
N VAL A 331 20.41 -1.90 9.02
CA VAL A 331 19.44 -2.21 7.95
C VAL A 331 18.15 -2.71 8.59
N ALA A 332 17.01 -2.14 8.18
CA ALA A 332 15.70 -2.48 8.71
C ALA A 332 15.28 -3.92 8.35
N GLU A 333 15.11 -4.75 9.38
CA GLU A 333 14.12 -5.82 9.38
C GLU A 333 12.74 -5.14 9.31
N LYS A 334 11.84 -5.64 8.44
CA LYS A 334 10.50 -5.08 8.31
C LYS A 334 9.73 -5.35 9.61
N ASN A 335 9.69 -4.34 10.47
CA ASN A 335 9.12 -4.26 11.83
C ASN A 335 8.17 -5.41 12.21
N ALA A 336 8.74 -6.53 12.65
CA ALA A 336 8.23 -7.19 13.83
C ALA A 336 8.91 -6.53 15.04
N SER A 337 8.22 -6.44 16.18
CA SER A 337 8.88 -6.06 17.43
C SER A 337 10.15 -6.89 17.60
N LYS A 338 11.24 -6.27 18.08
CA LYS A 338 12.57 -6.89 18.30
C LYS A 338 12.55 -8.17 19.15
N ASP A 339 11.39 -8.52 19.70
CA ASP A 339 11.19 -9.62 20.64
C ASP A 339 10.50 -10.86 20.05
N GLU A 340 10.08 -10.88 18.77
CA GLU A 340 9.40 -12.07 18.20
C GLU A 340 9.78 -12.39 16.72
N PRO A 341 10.25 -13.62 16.41
CA PRO A 341 10.51 -14.06 15.04
C PRO A 341 9.22 -14.23 14.22
N LEU A 342 9.31 -14.04 12.89
CA LEU A 342 8.18 -14.28 11.99
C LEU A 342 7.63 -15.71 12.15
N THR A 343 6.32 -15.82 12.27
CA THR A 343 5.59 -17.08 12.22
C THR A 343 5.75 -17.74 10.84
N GLU A 344 5.55 -19.06 10.78
CA GLU A 344 5.53 -19.82 9.53
C GLU A 344 4.50 -19.29 8.53
N ALA A 345 3.33 -18.88 9.06
CA ALA A 345 2.27 -18.20 8.34
C ALA A 345 2.72 -16.88 7.68
N GLN A 346 3.57 -16.10 8.33
CA GLN A 346 4.14 -14.88 7.76
C GLN A 346 5.19 -15.19 6.68
N ARG A 347 6.02 -16.23 6.87
CA ARG A 347 6.98 -16.67 5.85
C ARG A 347 6.29 -17.14 4.56
N HIS A 348 5.25 -17.96 4.68
CA HIS A 348 4.50 -18.44 3.51
C HIS A 348 3.87 -17.29 2.72
N TYR A 349 3.29 -16.31 3.42
CA TYR A 349 2.75 -15.09 2.80
C TYR A 349 3.79 -14.34 1.95
N PHE A 350 4.98 -14.07 2.50
CA PHE A 350 6.02 -13.33 1.76
C PHE A 350 6.46 -14.08 0.49
N ARG A 351 6.51 -15.42 0.51
CA ARG A 351 6.86 -16.21 -0.68
C ARG A 351 5.81 -16.13 -1.78
N VAL A 352 4.54 -16.32 -1.43
CA VAL A 352 3.41 -16.22 -2.37
C VAL A 352 3.31 -14.81 -2.96
N ALA A 353 3.51 -13.79 -2.13
CA ALA A 353 3.55 -12.39 -2.54
C ALA A 353 4.64 -12.11 -3.59
N MET A 354 5.88 -12.53 -3.34
CA MET A 354 7.01 -12.33 -4.26
C MET A 354 6.79 -13.00 -5.61
N MET A 355 6.24 -14.22 -5.65
CA MET A 355 5.91 -14.90 -6.91
C MET A 355 4.93 -14.09 -7.75
N LEU A 356 3.88 -13.56 -7.12
CA LEU A 356 2.90 -12.73 -7.82
C LEU A 356 3.50 -11.43 -8.32
N GLU A 357 4.42 -10.83 -7.55
CA GLU A 357 5.15 -9.65 -8.00
C GLU A 357 6.00 -9.93 -9.21
N GLU A 358 6.71 -11.06 -9.24
CA GLU A 358 7.54 -11.46 -10.37
C GLU A 358 6.72 -11.75 -11.62
N LEU A 359 5.56 -12.42 -11.48
CA LEU A 359 4.61 -12.61 -12.58
C LEU A 359 4.11 -11.26 -13.12
N VAL A 360 3.75 -10.35 -12.22
CA VAL A 360 3.26 -9.01 -12.57
C VAL A 360 4.35 -8.13 -13.16
N GLU A 361 5.58 -8.19 -12.68
CA GLU A 361 6.71 -7.42 -13.22
C GLU A 361 7.16 -7.93 -14.59
N THR A 362 7.16 -9.25 -14.76
CA THR A 362 7.60 -9.89 -16.00
C THR A 362 6.55 -9.75 -17.11
N PHE A 363 5.26 -9.89 -16.79
CA PHE A 363 4.18 -9.99 -17.78
C PHE A 363 3.09 -8.92 -17.65
N GLY A 364 3.14 -8.08 -16.61
CA GLY A 364 2.27 -6.92 -16.53
C GLY A 364 2.56 -5.96 -17.69
N PRO A 365 1.53 -5.25 -18.18
CA PRO A 365 1.74 -4.18 -19.16
C PRO A 365 2.75 -3.15 -18.60
N LYS A 366 3.76 -2.82 -19.40
CA LYS A 366 4.84 -1.88 -19.02
C LYS A 366 4.47 -0.43 -19.31
#